data_AF-A0AAV5MVW9-F1
#
_entry.id   AF-A0AAV5MVW9-F1
#
_cell.length_a   1.000
_cell.length_b   1.000
_cell.length_c   1.000
_cell.angle_alpha   90.00
_cell.angle_beta   90.00
_cell.angle_gamma   90.00
#
_symmetry.space_group_name_H-M   'P 1'
#
loop_
_entity.id
_entity.type
_entity.pdbx_description
1 polymer ?
#
loop_
_entity_poly.entity_id
_entity_poly.type
_entity_poly.pdbx_seq_one_letter_code
_entity_poly.pdbx_strand_id
1 'polypeptide(L)'
;MKVRHVSLLFITALLFAMASALCRADAPDVVSCEQAVANANVAFKQQSGSEINSEKDLVELVRILNRDNVLPIAYVTTQKAKEAGWDGTGSLWSKFILNKKIIGGDPYPGKPVSDKGSWFTADLESVSGHRSSKRLIYSPNSKTRYLSTELYESAAEIVPCR
;
A
#
# COMPACT_ATOMS: atom_id res chain seq x y z
N MET A 1 19.32 -69.63 -44.77
CA MET A 1 18.89 -68.61 -43.79
C MET A 1 19.85 -67.43 -43.82
N LYS A 2 19.39 -66.23 -44.21
CA LYS A 2 20.05 -64.96 -43.88
C LYS A 2 19.00 -63.85 -44.03
N VAL A 3 18.56 -63.34 -42.88
CA VAL A 3 17.50 -62.35 -42.72
C VAL A 3 18.09 -60.97 -42.99
N ARG A 4 17.36 -60.15 -43.74
CA ARG A 4 17.67 -58.73 -44.00
C ARG A 4 17.40 -57.91 -42.75
N HIS A 5 18.39 -57.15 -42.29
CA HIS A 5 18.18 -56.11 -41.28
C HIS A 5 18.03 -54.76 -41.96
N VAL A 6 16.79 -54.27 -41.99
CA VAL A 6 16.45 -52.88 -42.30
C VAL A 6 16.82 -52.05 -41.08
N SER A 7 17.86 -51.23 -41.20
CA SER A 7 18.31 -50.35 -40.12
C SER A 7 17.30 -49.22 -39.90
N LEU A 8 16.48 -49.36 -38.86
CA LEU A 8 15.79 -48.27 -38.17
C LEU A 8 16.83 -47.25 -37.68
N LEU A 9 17.11 -46.20 -38.44
CA LEU A 9 18.02 -45.13 -38.02
C LEU A 9 17.47 -43.72 -38.30
N PHE A 10 16.16 -43.58 -38.55
CA PHE A 10 15.55 -42.30 -38.96
C PHE A 10 14.42 -41.78 -38.06
N ILE A 11 14.22 -42.28 -36.84
CA ILE A 11 13.09 -41.86 -35.98
C ILE A 11 13.52 -41.19 -34.65
N THR A 12 14.81 -41.07 -34.36
CA THR A 12 15.27 -40.55 -33.05
C THR A 12 15.72 -39.08 -33.05
N ALA A 13 15.45 -38.30 -34.11
CA ALA A 13 15.89 -36.91 -34.21
C ALA A 13 14.76 -35.85 -34.17
N LEU A 14 13.50 -36.23 -33.93
CA LEU A 14 12.36 -35.29 -33.90
C LEU A 14 11.70 -35.10 -32.53
N LEU A 15 12.24 -35.69 -31.46
CA LEU A 15 11.65 -35.64 -30.10
C LEU A 15 12.44 -34.79 -29.10
N PHE A 16 13.42 -34.01 -29.55
CA PHE A 16 14.23 -33.15 -28.67
C PHE A 16 14.09 -31.64 -28.92
N ALA A 17 13.11 -31.23 -29.75
CA ALA A 17 12.85 -29.81 -30.04
C ALA A 17 11.57 -29.27 -29.40
N MET A 18 10.89 -30.04 -28.54
CA MET A 18 9.58 -29.68 -27.98
C MET A 18 9.57 -29.79 -26.44
N ALA A 19 10.47 -29.08 -25.75
CA ALA A 19 10.43 -29.05 -24.28
C ALA A 19 10.90 -27.73 -23.62
N SER A 20 11.14 -26.66 -24.38
CA SER A 20 11.68 -25.41 -23.83
C SER A 20 10.69 -24.24 -23.78
N ALA A 21 9.39 -24.45 -24.02
CA ALA A 21 8.39 -23.37 -24.10
C ALA A 21 7.48 -23.19 -22.86
N LEU A 22 7.67 -23.94 -21.77
CA LEU A 22 6.75 -23.92 -20.62
C LEU A 22 7.46 -23.56 -19.31
N CYS A 23 8.06 -22.38 -19.26
CA CYS A 23 8.37 -21.66 -18.02
C CYS A 23 8.50 -20.17 -18.34
N ARG A 24 7.43 -19.55 -18.86
CA ARG A 24 7.26 -18.12 -18.64
C ARG A 24 6.84 -17.97 -17.19
N ALA A 25 7.81 -17.68 -16.32
CA ALA A 25 7.50 -17.04 -15.05
C ALA A 25 6.93 -15.67 -15.43
N ASP A 26 5.61 -15.52 -15.35
CA ASP A 26 4.99 -14.20 -15.42
C ASP A 26 5.58 -13.39 -14.26
N ALA A 27 6.51 -12.49 -14.58
CA ALA A 27 6.91 -11.47 -13.63
C ALA A 27 5.63 -10.70 -13.25
N PRO A 28 5.31 -10.52 -11.96
CA PRO A 28 4.12 -9.78 -11.59
C PRO A 28 4.20 -8.41 -12.22
N ASP A 29 3.20 -8.10 -13.05
CA ASP A 29 3.09 -6.82 -13.73
C ASP A 29 3.12 -5.73 -12.65
N VAL A 30 4.14 -4.87 -12.69
CA VAL A 30 4.38 -3.91 -11.62
C VAL A 30 3.35 -2.81 -11.76
N VAL A 31 2.30 -2.86 -10.94
CA VAL A 31 1.24 -1.84 -10.92
C VAL A 31 1.83 -0.48 -10.52
N SER A 32 1.49 0.57 -11.26
CA SER A 32 1.90 1.93 -10.92
C SER A 32 1.20 2.41 -9.65
N CYS A 33 1.85 3.27 -8.87
CA CYS A 33 1.20 3.80 -7.66
C CYS A 33 -0.06 4.62 -7.96
N GLU A 34 -0.16 5.28 -9.11
CA GLU A 34 -1.39 5.91 -9.58
C GLU A 34 -2.53 4.89 -9.70
N GLN A 35 -2.29 3.77 -10.39
CA GLN A 35 -3.33 2.77 -10.61
C GLN A 35 -3.73 2.06 -9.31
N ALA A 36 -2.74 1.75 -8.45
CA ALA A 36 -2.99 1.11 -7.16
C ALA A 36 -3.85 2.01 -6.25
N VAL A 37 -3.53 3.31 -6.18
CA VAL A 37 -4.29 4.29 -5.39
C VAL A 37 -5.70 4.49 -5.96
N ALA A 38 -5.84 4.68 -7.28
CA ALA A 38 -7.14 4.88 -7.91
C ALA A 38 -8.08 3.67 -7.66
N ASN A 39 -7.57 2.45 -7.83
CA ASN A 39 -8.34 1.23 -7.55
C ASN A 39 -8.74 1.13 -6.07
N ALA A 40 -7.82 1.41 -5.16
CA ALA A 40 -8.10 1.42 -3.73
C ALA A 40 -9.14 2.49 -3.36
N ASN A 41 -9.11 3.66 -4.00
CA ASN A 41 -10.06 4.74 -3.73
C ASN A 41 -11.48 4.39 -4.20
N VAL A 42 -11.61 3.72 -5.36
CA VAL A 42 -12.90 3.17 -5.81
C VAL A 42 -13.47 2.17 -4.79
N ALA A 43 -12.64 1.23 -4.32
CA ALA A 43 -13.05 0.26 -3.32
C ALA A 43 -13.40 0.94 -1.97
N PHE A 44 -12.60 1.93 -1.55
CA PHE A 44 -12.84 2.71 -0.34
C PHE A 44 -14.19 3.44 -0.39
N LYS A 45 -14.52 4.04 -1.53
CA LYS A 45 -15.82 4.69 -1.77
C LYS A 45 -16.98 3.72 -1.69
N GLN A 46 -16.85 2.54 -2.27
CA GLN A 46 -17.88 1.51 -2.21
C GLN A 46 -18.12 0.99 -0.79
N GLN A 47 -17.06 0.84 0.00
CA GLN A 47 -17.14 0.26 1.35
C GLN A 47 -17.55 1.28 2.42
N SER A 48 -17.18 2.55 2.27
CA SER A 48 -17.32 3.57 3.32
C SER A 48 -18.23 4.74 2.96
N GLY A 49 -18.59 4.90 1.68
CA GLY A 49 -19.24 6.12 1.18
C GLY A 49 -18.33 7.36 1.14
N SER A 50 -17.08 7.26 1.60
CA SER A 50 -16.06 8.32 1.56
C SER A 50 -15.05 8.10 0.43
N GLU A 51 -14.45 9.16 -0.08
CA GLU A 51 -13.42 9.09 -1.12
C GLU A 51 -12.22 9.96 -0.78
N ILE A 52 -11.04 9.61 -1.28
CA ILE A 52 -9.86 10.47 -1.31
C ILE A 52 -10.02 11.44 -2.48
N ASN A 53 -10.03 12.73 -2.19
CA ASN A 53 -10.17 13.79 -3.19
C ASN A 53 -8.82 14.11 -3.86
N SER A 54 -7.73 14.05 -3.12
CA SER A 54 -6.37 14.32 -3.59
C SER A 54 -5.58 13.02 -3.75
N GLU A 55 -5.94 12.23 -4.77
CA GLU A 55 -5.21 10.99 -5.09
C GLU A 55 -3.73 11.25 -5.35
N LYS A 56 -3.39 12.38 -5.97
CA LYS A 56 -2.00 12.77 -6.23
C LYS A 56 -1.16 12.86 -4.95
N ASP A 57 -1.70 13.46 -3.89
CA ASP A 57 -0.99 13.59 -2.61
C ASP A 57 -0.84 12.22 -1.94
N LEU A 58 -1.86 11.37 -2.04
CA LEU A 58 -1.80 10.00 -1.55
C LEU A 58 -0.77 9.16 -2.32
N VAL A 59 -0.70 9.28 -3.64
CA VAL A 59 0.31 8.62 -4.48
C VAL A 59 1.72 9.02 -4.03
N GLU A 60 1.97 10.32 -3.79
CA GLU A 60 3.27 10.79 -3.31
C GLU A 60 3.60 10.23 -1.92
N LEU A 61 2.64 10.23 -1.00
CA LEU A 61 2.80 9.63 0.33
C LEU A 61 3.14 8.13 0.24
N VAL A 62 2.44 7.39 -0.62
CA VAL A 62 2.70 5.95 -0.85
C VAL A 62 4.10 5.74 -1.41
N ARG A 63 4.56 6.56 -2.36
CA ARG A 63 5.93 6.50 -2.89
C ARG A 63 6.98 6.74 -1.82
N ILE A 64 6.81 7.77 -0.99
CA ILE A 64 7.71 8.06 0.13
C ILE A 64 7.78 6.87 1.09
N LEU A 65 6.63 6.32 1.48
CA LEU A 65 6.56 5.16 2.35
C LEU A 65 7.14 3.90 1.70
N ASN A 66 7.02 3.73 0.39
CA ASN A 66 7.60 2.59 -0.32
C ASN A 66 9.12 2.69 -0.42
N ARG A 67 9.69 3.90 -0.46
CA ARG A 67 11.14 4.11 -0.47
C ARG A 67 11.75 3.99 0.93
N ASP A 68 11.23 4.75 1.89
CA ASP A 68 11.92 4.98 3.17
C ASP A 68 11.20 4.33 4.36
N ASN A 69 9.94 3.92 4.21
CA ASN A 69 9.05 3.50 5.30
C ASN A 69 8.89 4.56 6.43
N VAL A 70 9.18 5.83 6.14
CA VAL A 70 9.10 6.94 7.08
C VAL A 70 8.06 7.95 6.60
N LEU A 71 7.18 8.41 7.49
CA LEU A 71 6.22 9.47 7.16
C LEU A 71 6.96 10.79 6.87
N PRO A 72 6.43 11.62 5.95
CA PRO A 72 6.93 12.98 5.75
C PRO A 72 7.00 13.77 7.06
N ILE A 73 7.95 14.72 7.16
CA ILE A 73 8.14 15.56 8.36
C ILE A 73 6.91 16.39 8.76
N ALA A 74 5.92 16.53 7.86
CA ALA A 74 4.63 17.14 8.16
C ALA A 74 3.82 16.34 9.18
N TYR A 75 4.09 15.04 9.35
CA TYR A 75 3.39 14.21 10.32
C TYR A 75 3.95 14.34 11.74
N VAL A 76 3.06 14.25 12.72
CA VAL A 76 3.36 14.22 14.15
C VAL A 76 2.43 13.21 14.84
N THR A 77 2.97 12.41 15.75
CA THR A 77 2.16 11.47 16.56
C THR A 77 1.24 12.24 17.50
N THR A 78 0.11 11.66 17.89
CA THR A 78 -0.80 12.24 18.89
C THR A 78 -0.09 12.58 20.19
N GLN A 79 0.81 11.71 20.66
CA GLN A 79 1.59 11.95 21.88
C GLN A 79 2.44 13.23 21.76
N LYS A 80 3.29 13.33 20.73
CA LYS A 80 4.13 14.52 20.51
C LYS A 80 3.32 15.79 20.30
N ALA A 81 2.16 15.71 19.65
CA ALA A 81 1.27 16.86 19.52
C ALA A 81 0.75 17.33 20.89
N LYS A 82 0.38 16.39 21.77
CA LYS A 82 -0.03 16.69 23.15
C LYS A 82 1.10 17.27 23.99
N GLU A 83 2.31 16.73 23.86
CA GLU A 83 3.51 17.27 24.51
C GLU A 83 3.83 18.71 24.04
N ALA A 84 3.50 19.05 22.79
CA ALA A 84 3.59 20.40 22.24
C ALA A 84 2.40 21.32 22.60
N GLY A 85 1.51 20.87 23.49
CA GLY A 85 0.44 21.68 24.07
C GLY A 85 -0.90 21.62 23.34
N TRP A 86 -1.09 20.71 22.38
CA TRP A 86 -2.42 20.43 21.79
C TRP A 86 -3.24 19.55 22.73
N ASP A 87 -4.51 19.88 22.97
CA ASP A 87 -5.35 19.15 23.93
C ASP A 87 -5.97 17.86 23.37
N GLY A 88 -5.79 17.58 22.07
CA GLY A 88 -6.40 16.45 21.38
C GLY A 88 -7.66 16.80 20.59
N THR A 89 -8.09 18.07 20.63
CA THR A 89 -9.30 18.56 19.98
C THR A 89 -9.02 19.84 19.17
N GLY A 90 -9.88 20.15 18.21
CA GLY A 90 -9.69 21.32 17.35
C GLY A 90 -8.43 21.26 16.48
N SER A 91 -8.00 22.42 15.99
CA SER A 91 -6.86 22.53 15.08
C SER A 91 -5.51 22.37 15.80
N LEU A 92 -4.64 21.51 15.25
CA LEU A 92 -3.22 21.45 15.63
C LEU A 92 -2.54 22.81 15.45
N TRP A 93 -2.92 23.56 14.40
CA TRP A 93 -2.25 24.81 14.02
C TRP A 93 -2.56 25.97 14.98
N SER A 94 -3.45 25.76 15.96
CA SER A 94 -3.61 26.66 17.11
C SER A 94 -2.32 26.77 17.95
N LYS A 95 -1.42 25.78 17.84
CA LYS A 95 -0.09 25.81 18.44
C LYS A 95 0.93 26.12 17.36
N PHE A 96 1.72 27.18 17.59
CA PHE A 96 2.73 27.64 16.64
C PHE A 96 3.70 26.52 16.18
N ILE A 97 4.18 25.70 17.13
CA ILE A 97 5.09 24.57 16.86
C ILE A 97 4.45 23.47 16.00
N LEU A 98 3.12 23.38 16.00
CA LEU A 98 2.37 22.40 15.22
C LEU A 98 1.77 22.98 13.93
N ASN A 99 2.16 24.20 13.55
CA ASN A 99 1.71 24.79 12.30
C ASN A 99 2.09 23.91 11.10
N LYS A 100 1.14 23.68 10.18
CA LYS A 100 1.25 22.78 9.03
C LYS A 100 1.49 21.30 9.38
N LYS A 101 1.32 20.88 10.64
CA LYS A 101 1.41 19.47 11.02
C LYS A 101 0.09 18.74 10.80
N ILE A 102 0.20 17.41 10.62
CA ILE A 102 -0.89 16.45 10.45
C ILE A 102 -0.65 15.28 11.43
N ILE A 103 -1.70 14.67 11.97
CA ILE A 103 -1.57 13.52 12.87
C ILE A 103 -1.15 12.27 12.10
N GLY A 104 -0.14 11.55 12.59
CA GLY A 104 0.24 10.25 12.04
C GLY A 104 1.45 9.62 12.72
N GLY A 105 1.60 8.31 12.54
CA GLY A 105 2.60 7.48 13.21
C GLY A 105 2.11 6.87 14.53
N ASP A 106 0.83 7.04 14.87
CA ASP A 106 0.25 6.38 16.03
C ASP A 106 -0.05 4.90 15.71
N PRO A 107 0.05 3.98 16.70
CA PRO A 107 -0.30 2.58 16.51
C PRO A 107 -1.72 2.42 15.96
N TYR A 108 -1.90 1.50 15.04
CA TYR A 108 -3.21 1.14 14.51
C TYR A 108 -4.04 0.40 15.58
N PRO A 109 -5.22 0.92 15.97
CA PRO A 109 -6.00 0.33 17.07
C PRO A 109 -6.98 -0.76 16.61
N GLY A 110 -7.13 -0.98 15.31
CA GLY A 110 -8.04 -2.00 14.76
C GLY A 110 -7.47 -3.41 14.76
N LYS A 111 -8.25 -4.36 14.24
CA LYS A 111 -7.77 -5.74 14.05
C LYS A 111 -6.67 -5.75 13.01
N PRO A 112 -5.53 -6.43 13.23
CA PRO A 112 -4.45 -6.48 12.27
C PRO A 112 -4.97 -6.84 10.87
N VAL A 113 -4.67 -5.98 9.91
CA VAL A 113 -5.00 -6.17 8.49
C VAL A 113 -4.13 -7.27 7.85
N SER A 114 -3.09 -7.73 8.55
CA SER A 114 -2.35 -8.96 8.27
C SER A 114 -1.69 -9.51 9.56
N ASP A 115 -1.30 -10.79 9.54
CA ASP A 115 -0.76 -11.49 10.72
C ASP A 115 0.65 -11.06 11.15
N LYS A 116 1.34 -10.21 10.37
CA LYS A 116 2.75 -9.87 10.64
C LYS A 116 2.98 -8.37 10.69
N GLY A 117 3.69 -7.94 11.73
CA GLY A 117 4.27 -6.61 11.87
C GLY A 117 3.40 -5.60 12.62
N SER A 118 4.04 -4.54 13.09
CA SER A 118 3.36 -3.37 13.67
C SER A 118 2.72 -2.53 12.57
N TRP A 119 1.48 -2.11 12.81
CA TRP A 119 0.71 -1.25 11.93
C TRP A 119 0.49 0.10 12.60
N PHE A 120 0.48 1.13 11.77
CA PHE A 120 0.37 2.53 12.18
C PHE A 120 -0.67 3.23 11.32
N THR A 121 -1.11 4.40 11.78
CA THR A 121 -2.10 5.22 11.07
C THR A 121 -1.56 6.60 10.77
N ALA A 122 -2.03 7.20 9.68
CA ALA A 122 -1.78 8.58 9.32
C ALA A 122 -3.07 9.23 8.82
N ASP A 123 -3.38 10.44 9.30
CA ASP A 123 -4.51 11.21 8.79
C ASP A 123 -4.23 11.61 7.33
N LEU A 124 -5.28 11.54 6.50
CA LEU A 124 -5.26 11.98 5.11
C LEU A 124 -6.17 13.19 4.94
N GLU A 125 -5.79 14.17 4.12
CA GLU A 125 -6.64 15.32 3.78
C GLU A 125 -7.07 16.16 5.00
N SER A 126 -6.18 16.34 5.98
CA SER A 126 -6.38 17.28 7.08
C SER A 126 -6.48 18.71 6.53
N VAL A 127 -7.51 19.46 6.95
CA VAL A 127 -7.75 20.83 6.52
C VAL A 127 -7.56 21.80 7.69
N SER A 128 -6.72 22.81 7.50
CA SER A 128 -6.47 23.86 8.49
C SER A 128 -6.07 23.31 9.87
N GLY A 129 -5.32 22.21 9.89
CA GLY A 129 -4.86 21.52 11.10
C GLY A 129 -5.93 20.72 11.84
N HIS A 130 -7.15 20.61 11.31
CA HIS A 130 -8.16 19.72 11.87
C HIS A 130 -7.94 18.30 11.38
N ARG A 131 -8.11 17.32 12.27
CA ARG A 131 -8.08 15.91 11.90
C ARG A 131 -9.16 15.61 10.87
N SER A 132 -8.82 14.73 9.93
CA SER A 132 -9.76 14.21 8.93
C SER A 132 -10.49 12.98 9.47
N SER A 133 -11.51 12.49 8.76
CA SER A 133 -12.07 11.14 8.94
C SER A 133 -11.31 10.07 8.14
N LYS A 134 -10.42 10.45 7.22
CA LYS A 134 -9.73 9.52 6.31
C LYS A 134 -8.36 9.12 6.87
N ARG A 135 -8.00 7.85 6.76
CA ARG A 135 -6.78 7.26 7.32
C ARG A 135 -6.04 6.43 6.29
N LEU A 136 -4.71 6.51 6.32
CA LEU A 136 -3.83 5.50 5.76
C LEU A 136 -3.37 4.57 6.88
N ILE A 137 -3.58 3.27 6.71
CA ILE A 137 -3.00 2.23 7.54
C ILE A 137 -1.74 1.71 6.84
N TYR A 138 -0.62 1.70 7.54
CA TYR A 138 0.67 1.31 6.96
C TYR A 138 1.55 0.52 7.94
N SER A 139 2.50 -0.23 7.40
CA SER A 139 3.51 -0.93 8.18
C SER A 139 4.88 -0.74 7.54
N PRO A 140 5.95 -0.51 8.32
CA PRO A 140 7.32 -0.53 7.79
C PRO A 140 7.76 -1.94 7.35
N ASN A 141 7.06 -2.99 7.81
CA ASN A 141 7.37 -4.40 7.53
C ASN A 141 6.63 -4.96 6.30
N SER A 142 5.77 -4.15 5.67
CA SER A 142 5.00 -4.53 4.49
C SER A 142 5.06 -3.42 3.44
N LYS A 143 4.79 -3.73 2.18
CA LYS A 143 4.53 -2.72 1.13
C LYS A 143 3.04 -2.55 0.84
N THR A 144 2.20 -3.40 1.41
CA THR A 144 0.73 -3.24 1.38
C THR A 144 0.32 -2.11 2.31
N ARG A 145 -0.68 -1.33 1.90
CA ARG A 145 -1.28 -0.23 2.67
C ARG A 145 -2.80 -0.34 2.57
N TYR A 146 -3.52 0.36 3.44
CA TYR A 146 -4.98 0.37 3.38
C TYR A 146 -5.55 1.76 3.60
N LEU A 147 -6.59 2.11 2.86
CA LEU A 147 -7.44 3.25 3.13
C LEU A 147 -8.54 2.84 4.10
N SER A 148 -8.83 3.70 5.06
CA SER A 148 -9.83 3.44 6.08
C SER A 148 -10.47 4.73 6.58
N THR A 149 -11.61 4.60 7.24
CA THR A 149 -12.18 5.67 8.06
C THR A 149 -11.50 5.70 9.44
N GLU A 150 -11.75 6.74 10.21
CA GLU A 150 -11.32 6.91 11.59
C GLU A 150 -11.88 5.86 12.55
N LEU A 151 -12.99 5.23 12.18
CA LEU A 151 -13.62 4.13 12.93
C LEU A 151 -13.03 2.76 12.57
N TYR A 152 -12.24 2.67 11.50
CA TYR A 152 -11.61 1.45 11.02
C TYR A 152 -12.57 0.30 10.67
N GLU A 153 -13.81 0.63 10.30
CA GLU A 153 -14.86 -0.34 9.93
C GLU A 153 -14.67 -0.90 8.52
N SER A 154 -14.00 -0.16 7.64
CA SER A 154 -13.67 -0.55 6.26
C SER A 154 -12.18 -0.38 6.00
N ALA A 155 -11.61 -1.24 5.17
CA ALA A 155 -10.21 -1.19 4.78
C ALA A 155 -10.07 -1.57 3.30
N ALA A 156 -9.78 -0.59 2.45
CA ALA A 156 -9.52 -0.82 1.04
C ALA A 156 -8.01 -0.94 0.79
N GLU A 157 -7.58 -2.07 0.23
CA GLU A 157 -6.16 -2.34 0.00
C GLU A 157 -5.59 -1.49 -1.13
N ILE A 158 -4.47 -0.81 -0.83
CA ILE A 158 -3.54 -0.32 -1.84
C ILE A 158 -2.48 -1.41 -2.00
N VAL A 159 -2.54 -2.11 -3.12
CA VAL A 159 -1.58 -3.16 -3.46
C VAL A 159 -0.17 -2.58 -3.61
N PRO A 160 0.89 -3.37 -3.36
CA PRO A 160 2.27 -2.92 -3.57
C PRO A 160 2.47 -2.38 -4.99
N CYS A 161 3.05 -1.18 -5.09
CA CYS A 161 3.23 -0.44 -6.35
C CYS A 161 4.63 0.16 -6.47
N ARG A 162 5.01 0.57 -7.68
CA ARG A 162 6.25 1.33 -7.95
C ARG A 162 5.99 2.55 -8.82
#